data_AF-A0A925TW18-F1
#
_entry.id   AF-A0A925TW18-F1
#
_cell.length_a   1.000
_cell.length_b   1.000
_cell.length_c   1.000
_cell.angle_alpha   90.00
_cell.angle_beta   90.00
_cell.angle_gamma   90.00
#
_symmetry.space_group_name_H-M   'P 1'
#
loop_
_entity.id
_entity.type
_entity.pdbx_description
1 polymer ?
#
loop_
_entity_poly.entity_id
_entity_poly.type
_entity_poly.pdbx_seq_one_letter_code
_entity_poly.pdbx_strand_id
1 'polypeptide(L)' 'MKRSIFTSPLFLLKSLASIVYLMLGIFLTAKPETINFLDEIWSRALGALLLVYGLFRTWRLINEIRKDK' A
#
# COMPACT_ATOMS: atom_id res chain seq x y z
N MET A 1 -2.21 24.14 19.46
CA MET A 1 -3.33 23.30 18.96
C MET A 1 -2.80 21.91 18.64
N LYS A 2 -3.09 20.89 19.46
CA LYS A 2 -2.84 19.49 19.12
C LYS A 2 -3.76 19.13 17.95
N ARG A 3 -3.24 19.11 16.72
CA ARG A 3 -3.99 18.57 15.58
C ARG A 3 -4.03 17.06 15.77
N SER A 4 -5.19 16.53 16.14
CA SER A 4 -5.43 15.09 16.18
C SER A 4 -5.31 14.55 14.76
N ILE A 5 -4.16 13.96 14.45
CA ILE A 5 -3.83 13.29 13.20
C ILE A 5 -4.88 12.23 12.84
N PHE A 6 -5.50 11.65 13.87
CA PHE A 6 -6.57 10.65 13.77
C PHE A 6 -7.90 11.20 13.23
N THR A 7 -8.07 12.52 13.17
CA THR A 7 -9.30 13.19 12.68
C THR A 7 -9.11 13.82 11.31
N SER A 8 -7.98 13.54 10.64
CA SER A 8 -7.74 14.02 9.28
C SER A 8 -8.24 12.97 8.28
N PRO A 9 -9.26 13.26 7.45
CA PRO A 9 -9.77 12.30 6.45
C PRO A 9 -8.67 11.78 5.51
N LEU A 10 -7.63 12.58 5.30
CA LEU A 10 -6.43 12.20 4.54
C LEU A 10 -5.64 11.06 5.18
N PHE A 11 -5.59 10.96 6.51
CA PHE A 11 -4.86 9.90 7.20
C PHE A 11 -5.54 8.53 7.04
N LEU A 12 -6.88 8.50 7.17
CA LEU A 12 -7.69 7.32 6.90
C LEU A 12 -7.55 6.88 5.43
N LEU A 13 -7.60 7.84 4.50
CA LEU A 13 -7.42 7.56 3.07
C LEU A 13 -6.03 6.99 2.76
N LYS A 14 -4.96 7.56 3.34
CA LYS A 14 -3.59 7.06 3.17
C LYS A 14 -3.43 5.64 3.73
N SER A 15 -4.04 5.36 4.88
CA SER A 15 -4.01 4.04 5.53
C SER A 15 -4.76 3.00 4.70
N LEU A 16 -5.98 3.33 4.26
CA LEU A 16 -6.79 2.48 3.40
C LEU A 16 -6.08 2.19 2.08
N ALA A 17 -5.50 3.21 1.44
CA ALA A 17 -4.73 3.03 0.22
C ALA A 17 -3.56 2.07 0.46
N SER A 18 -2.82 2.23 1.56
CA SER A 18 -1.71 1.33 1.90
C SER A 18 -2.14 -0.15 1.96
N ILE A 19 -3.27 -0.43 2.60
CA ILE A 19 -3.85 -1.76 2.69
C ILE A 19 -4.25 -2.28 1.31
N VAL A 20 -4.89 -1.45 0.48
CA VAL A 20 -5.28 -1.81 -0.88
C VAL A 20 -4.06 -2.16 -1.74
N TYR A 21 -2.97 -1.39 -1.66
CA TYR A 21 -1.73 -1.67 -2.39
C TYR A 21 -1.10 -3.01 -1.95
N LEU A 22 -1.09 -3.31 -0.65
CA LEU A 22 -0.62 -4.60 -0.15
C LEU A 22 -1.52 -5.75 -0.59
N MET A 23 -2.85 -5.60 -0.48
CA MET A 23 -3.79 -6.65 -0.92
C MET A 23 -3.67 -6.92 -2.42
N LEU A 24 -3.60 -5.87 -3.25
CA LEU A 24 -3.39 -6.02 -4.69
C LEU A 24 -2.06 -6.69 -4.99
N GLY A 25 -0.98 -6.27 -4.32
CA GLY A 25 0.33 -6.88 -4.49
C GLY A 25 0.35 -8.37 -4.14
N ILE A 26 -0.25 -8.76 -3.01
CA ILE A 26 -0.41 -10.18 -2.63
C ILE A 26 -1.24 -10.93 -3.67
N PHE A 27 -2.36 -10.35 -4.09
CA PHE A 27 -3.28 -10.98 -5.03
C PHE A 27 -2.65 -11.24 -6.40
N LEU A 28 -1.97 -10.23 -6.96
CA LEU A 28 -1.20 -10.35 -8.21
C LEU A 28 -0.06 -11.36 -8.11
N THR A 29 0.63 -11.41 -6.97
CA THR A 29 1.73 -12.36 -6.78
C THR A 29 1.23 -13.79 -6.61
N ALA A 30 0.12 -13.99 -5.91
CA ALA A 30 -0.46 -15.31 -5.62
C ALA A 30 -1.28 -15.88 -6.79
N LYS A 31 -1.91 -15.01 -7.59
CA LYS A 31 -2.70 -15.39 -8.78
C LYS A 31 -2.32 -14.53 -9.99
N PRO A 32 -1.11 -14.72 -10.53
CA PRO A 32 -0.62 -13.93 -11.65
C PRO A 32 -1.46 -14.09 -12.92
N GLU A 33 -2.09 -15.25 -13.09
CA GLU A 33 -2.99 -15.61 -14.19
C GLU A 33 -4.30 -14.80 -14.22
N THR A 34 -4.63 -14.08 -13.15
CA THR A 34 -5.86 -13.27 -13.10
C THR A 34 -5.80 -12.11 -14.11
N ILE A 35 -4.59 -11.70 -14.49
CA ILE A 35 -4.37 -10.61 -15.43
C ILE A 35 -3.99 -11.17 -16.79
N ASN A 36 -5.00 -11.50 -17.59
CA ASN A 36 -4.83 -12.06 -18.94
C ASN A 36 -4.08 -11.15 -19.94
N PHE A 37 -3.79 -9.89 -19.58
CA PHE A 37 -3.08 -8.94 -20.43
C PHE A 37 -1.58 -8.77 -20.09
N LEU A 38 -1.10 -9.41 -19.03
CA LEU A 38 0.30 -9.34 -18.60
C LEU A 38 0.88 -10.75 -18.52
N ASP A 39 2.09 -10.91 -19.07
CA ASP A 39 2.84 -12.16 -18.94
C ASP A 39 3.06 -12.49 -17.46
N GLU A 40 3.14 -13.79 -17.13
CA GLU A 40 3.14 -14.26 -15.75
C GLU A 40 4.28 -13.63 -14.93
N ILE A 41 5.45 -13.48 -15.55
CA ILE A 41 6.65 -12.86 -14.97
C ILE A 41 6.38 -11.39 -14.63
N TRP A 42 5.75 -10.65 -15.55
CA TRP A 42 5.43 -9.23 -15.34
C TRP A 42 4.33 -9.04 -14.30
N SER A 43 3.34 -9.94 -14.25
CA SER A 43 2.28 -9.95 -13.24
C SER A 43 2.85 -10.14 -11.83
N ARG A 44 3.77 -11.10 -11.65
CA ARG A 44 4.49 -11.31 -10.38
C ARG A 44 5.40 -10.13 -10.02
N ALA A 45 6.11 -9.57 -11.00
CA ALA A 45 6.97 -8.40 -10.79
C ALA A 45 6.18 -7.16 -10.34
N LEU A 46 5.01 -6.90 -10.96
CA LEU A 46 4.10 -5.85 -10.55
C LEU A 46 3.52 -6.11 -9.16
N GLY A 47 3.14 -7.35 -8.86
CA GLY A 47 2.70 -7.75 -7.52
C GLY A 47 3.74 -7.45 -6.45
N ALA A 48 5.00 -7.83 -6.69
CA ALA A 48 6.13 -7.52 -5.82
C ALA A 48 6.37 -6.00 -5.69
N LEU A 49 6.27 -5.25 -6.80
CA LEU A 49 6.42 -3.79 -6.79
C LEU A 49 5.33 -3.12 -5.94
N LEU A 50 4.08 -3.57 -6.07
CA LEU A 50 2.93 -3.07 -5.28
C LEU A 50 3.10 -3.39 -3.80
N LEU A 51 3.62 -4.57 -3.46
CA LEU A 51 3.96 -4.94 -2.09
C LEU A 51 5.01 -4.01 -1.49
N VAL A 52 6.13 -3.81 -2.20
CA VAL A 52 7.21 -2.90 -1.77
C VAL A 52 6.69 -1.48 -1.60
N TYR A 53 5.88 -1.00 -2.54
CA TYR A 53 5.29 0.34 -2.46
C TYR A 53 4.29 0.48 -1.30
N GLY A 54 3.45 -0.54 -1.06
CA GLY A 54 2.54 -0.60 0.08
C GLY A 54 3.28 -0.58 1.42
N LEU A 55 4.39 -1.32 1.53
CA LEU A 55 5.26 -1.30 2.71
C LEU A 55 5.91 0.07 2.90
N PHE A 56 6.46 0.67 1.85
CA PHE A 56 7.05 2.01 1.89
C PHE A 56 6.02 3.06 2.34
N ARG A 57 4.80 2.98 1.83
CA ARG A 57 3.71 3.88 2.21
C ARG A 57 3.32 3.71 3.67
N THR A 58 3.24 2.47 4.15
CA THR A 58 2.98 2.15 5.56
C THR A 58 4.08 2.73 6.46
N TRP A 59 5.34 2.53 6.09
CA TRP A 59 6.49 3.09 6.81
C TRP A 59 6.46 4.62 6.89
N ARG A 60 6.15 5.29 5.77
CA ARG A 60 5.99 6.76 5.73
C ARG A 60 4.87 7.22 6.67
N LEU A 61 3.77 6.49 6.70
CA LEU A 61 2.60 6.79 7.55
C LEU A 61 2.95 6.66 9.03
N ILE A 62 3.69 5.61 9.42
CA ILE A 62 4.21 5.42 10.77
C ILE A 62 5.17 6.55 11.16
N ASN A 63 6.04 6.98 10.25
CA ASN A 63 6.96 8.09 10.49
C ASN A 63 6.24 9.44 10.65
N GLU A 64 5.17 9.69 9.90
CA GLU A 64 4.31 10.87 10.08
C GLU A 64 3.70 10.86 11.50
N ILE A 65 3.17 9.72 11.97
CA ILE A 65 2.62 9.59 13.34
C ILE A 65 3.71 9.82 14.40
N ARG A 66 4.92 9.29 14.18
CA ARG A 66 6.03 9.43 15.13
C ARG A 66 6.54 10.87 15.21
N LYS A 67 6.53 11.63 14.10
CA LYS A 67 6.96 13.05 14.08
C LYS A 67 5.96 14.00 14.75
N ASP A 68 4.67 13.65 14.75
CA ASP A 68 3.62 14.46 15.39
C ASP A 68 3.46 14.17 16.91
N LYS A 69 4.13 13.15 17.45
CA LYS A 69 4.23 12.88 18.89
C LYS A 69 5.37 13.66 19.52
#